data_AF-A0A7C7DCK7-F1
#
_entry.id   AF-A0A7C7DCK7-F1
#
_cell.length_a   1.000
_cell.length_b   1.000
_cell.length_c   1.000
_cell.angle_alpha   90.00
_cell.angle_beta   90.00
_cell.angle_gamma   90.00
#
_symmetry.space_group_name_H-M   'P 1'
#
loop_
_entity.id
_entity.type
_entity.pdbx_description
1 polymer ?
#
loop_
_entity_poly.entity_id
_entity_poly.type
_entity_poly.pdbx_seq_one_letter_code
_entity_poly.pdbx_strand_id
1 'polypeptide(L)'
;MESGIYGEKCLRLRTSGDRRRRISAFDGSLSRAGEANRERGGKRLEKRVRFYEKYCKSCALCVAVCPRKIITISDRLNDLGYHPATVSDEDQAKCTSCALCARMCPDAVIEVYR
;
A
#
# COMPACT_ATOMS: atom_id res chain seq x y z
N MET A 1 17.17 -30.62 -16.15
CA MET A 1 18.11 -29.48 -16.21
C MET A 1 17.97 -28.95 -17.63
N GLU A 2 16.95 -28.11 -17.85
CA GLU A 2 17.08 -26.63 -17.89
C GLU A 2 17.77 -26.19 -19.20
N SER A 3 17.30 -25.27 -20.06
CA SER A 3 16.16 -24.33 -20.14
C SER A 3 16.21 -23.78 -21.58
N GLY A 4 15.08 -23.43 -22.22
CA GLY A 4 14.66 -22.02 -22.36
C GLY A 4 15.54 -21.26 -23.36
N ILE A 5 15.20 -21.18 -24.67
CA ILE A 5 14.32 -20.17 -25.29
C ILE A 5 14.79 -18.73 -24.98
N TYR A 6 14.96 -17.89 -26.00
CA TYR A 6 14.23 -16.62 -26.19
C TYR A 6 14.98 -15.68 -27.13
N GLY A 7 14.33 -15.40 -28.27
CA GLY A 7 14.58 -14.22 -29.04
C GLY A 7 13.75 -13.05 -28.52
N GLU A 8 14.08 -11.86 -29.01
CA GLU A 8 13.28 -10.67 -28.77
C GLU A 8 13.39 -9.70 -29.94
N LYS A 9 12.25 -9.43 -30.55
CA LYS A 9 11.99 -8.16 -31.22
C LYS A 9 10.59 -7.74 -30.83
N CYS A 10 10.53 -6.80 -29.90
CA CYS A 10 9.30 -6.29 -29.31
C CYS A 10 9.11 -4.82 -29.72
N LEU A 11 7.99 -4.59 -30.41
CA LEU A 11 7.09 -3.43 -30.24
C LEU A 11 7.60 -2.03 -30.69
N ARG A 12 6.78 -0.98 -30.84
CA ARG A 12 5.41 -0.62 -30.43
C ARG A 12 4.99 0.55 -31.36
N LEU A 13 3.84 0.50 -32.04
CA LEU A 13 2.55 1.14 -31.70
C LEU A 13 2.51 2.66 -31.43
N ARG A 14 1.63 3.31 -32.22
CA ARG A 14 0.53 4.24 -31.88
C ARG A 14 0.83 5.52 -31.09
N THR A 15 0.19 6.62 -31.51
CA THR A 15 -1.09 7.19 -31.00
C THR A 15 -1.21 8.59 -31.67
N SER A 16 -2.21 9.47 -31.54
CA SER A 16 -3.13 9.78 -30.44
C SER A 16 -4.10 10.89 -30.87
N GLY A 17 -5.30 10.89 -30.29
CA GLY A 17 -6.02 12.11 -29.86
C GLY A 17 -6.88 12.83 -30.91
N ASP A 18 -7.80 13.73 -30.58
CA ASP A 18 -8.12 14.33 -29.29
C ASP A 18 -9.31 15.32 -29.45
N ARG A 19 -10.04 15.53 -28.35
CA ARG A 19 -10.43 16.85 -27.83
C ARG A 19 -11.66 17.60 -28.41
N ARG A 20 -12.40 18.14 -27.41
CA ARG A 20 -13.20 19.41 -27.38
C ARG A 20 -14.69 19.22 -27.64
N ARG A 21 -15.62 19.92 -26.97
CA ARG A 21 -15.63 21.03 -26.00
C ARG A 21 -17.11 21.37 -25.73
N ARG A 22 -17.39 22.03 -24.60
CA ARG A 22 -18.44 23.09 -24.39
C ARG A 22 -19.91 22.59 -24.49
N ILE A 23 -20.95 23.13 -23.85
CA ILE A 23 -21.24 24.33 -23.04
C ILE A 23 -22.68 24.19 -22.48
N SER A 24 -22.95 24.96 -21.42
CA SER A 24 -24.23 25.64 -21.07
C SER A 24 -25.52 24.86 -20.76
N ALA A 25 -25.91 24.97 -19.48
CA ALA A 25 -27.17 25.53 -18.96
C ALA A 25 -28.54 24.87 -19.24
N PHE A 26 -29.39 24.95 -18.19
CA PHE A 26 -30.87 25.04 -18.23
C PHE A 26 -31.65 23.73 -18.52
N ASP A 27 -32.22 23.10 -17.49
CA ASP A 27 -33.68 23.13 -17.20
C ASP A 27 -34.14 22.01 -16.25
N GLY A 28 -35.17 22.33 -15.46
CA GLY A 28 -36.33 21.44 -15.33
C GLY A 28 -36.26 20.22 -14.42
N SER A 29 -36.91 20.37 -13.25
CA SER A 29 -37.99 19.49 -12.75
C SER A 29 -37.80 17.96 -12.70
N LEU A 30 -37.86 17.45 -11.46
CA LEU A 30 -38.32 16.14 -11.03
C LEU A 30 -37.62 14.91 -11.63
N SER A 31 -36.86 14.21 -10.79
CA SER A 31 -37.09 12.77 -10.55
C SER A 31 -36.32 12.29 -9.33
N ARG A 32 -37.01 11.47 -8.54
CA ARG A 32 -36.53 10.83 -7.32
C ARG A 32 -35.40 9.86 -7.64
N ALA A 33 -34.20 10.17 -7.17
CA ALA A 33 -33.19 9.24 -6.68
C ALA A 33 -32.31 10.10 -5.75
N GLY A 34 -32.47 10.07 -4.43
CA GLY A 34 -32.20 8.88 -3.66
C GLY A 34 -30.72 8.57 -3.74
N GLU A 35 -29.88 9.39 -3.09
CA GLU A 35 -28.57 8.96 -2.57
C GLU A 35 -28.03 10.05 -1.64
N ALA A 36 -28.47 9.97 -0.38
CA ALA A 36 -27.73 10.53 0.72
C ALA A 36 -26.32 9.94 0.66
N ASN A 37 -25.33 10.71 0.22
CA ASN A 37 -23.94 10.33 0.35
C ASN A 37 -23.52 10.53 1.81
N ARG A 38 -24.11 9.70 2.66
CA ARG A 38 -23.66 9.42 4.01
C ARG A 38 -22.38 8.66 3.81
N GLU A 39 -21.27 9.39 3.67
CA GLU A 39 -19.93 8.84 3.75
C GLU A 39 -19.85 8.12 5.10
N ARG A 40 -20.06 6.80 5.02
CA ARG A 40 -20.02 5.90 6.17
C ARG A 40 -18.59 5.96 6.65
N GLY A 41 -18.36 6.76 7.69
CA GLY A 41 -17.11 6.82 8.42
C GLY A 41 -16.68 5.40 8.77
N GLY A 42 -15.75 4.87 7.96
CA GLY A 42 -15.11 3.61 8.24
C GLY A 42 -14.44 3.72 9.59
N LYS A 43 -14.64 2.71 10.45
CA LYS A 43 -13.94 2.61 11.73
C LYS A 43 -12.45 2.81 11.45
N ARG A 44 -11.87 3.89 11.98
CA ARG A 44 -10.45 4.21 11.83
C ARG A 44 -9.69 3.11 12.58
N LEU A 45 -9.23 2.10 11.85
CA LEU A 45 -8.37 1.05 12.40
C LEU A 45 -7.15 1.76 13.01
N GLU A 46 -7.04 1.71 14.35
CA GLU A 46 -5.90 2.23 15.06
C GLU A 46 -4.70 1.35 14.76
N LYS A 47 -3.93 1.73 13.73
CA LYS A 47 -2.68 1.07 13.39
C LYS A 47 -1.66 1.41 14.46
N ARG A 48 -1.27 0.41 15.24
CA ARG A 48 -0.26 0.52 16.30
C ARG A 48 1.16 0.62 15.72
N VAL A 49 1.38 0.07 14.53
CA VAL A 49 2.66 0.14 13.82
C VAL A 49 2.44 0.45 12.35
N ARG A 50 3.27 1.32 11.79
CA ARG A 50 3.25 1.71 10.37
C ARG A 50 4.65 1.52 9.78
N PHE A 51 4.69 0.90 8.60
CA PHE A 51 5.93 0.69 7.85
C PHE A 51 5.95 1.62 6.64
N TYR A 52 7.06 2.33 6.46
CA TYR A 52 7.31 3.10 5.24
C TYR A 52 7.96 2.21 4.18
N GLU A 53 7.11 1.56 3.39
CA GLU A 53 7.51 0.60 2.35
C GLU A 53 8.57 1.16 1.40
N LYS A 54 8.49 2.46 1.04
CA LYS A 54 9.43 3.18 0.16
C LYS A 54 10.90 3.21 0.62
N TYR A 55 11.16 3.02 1.91
CA TYR A 55 12.51 3.07 2.48
C TYR A 55 12.98 1.72 3.02
N CYS A 56 12.10 0.73 3.08
CA CYS A 56 12.42 -0.58 3.63
C CYS A 56 13.34 -1.38 2.70
N LYS A 57 14.44 -1.92 3.24
CA LYS A 57 15.43 -2.74 2.52
C LYS A 57 15.34 -4.25 2.81
N SER A 58 14.20 -4.72 3.33
CA SER A 58 13.95 -6.15 3.58
C SER A 58 14.98 -6.89 4.44
N CYS A 59 15.67 -6.22 5.37
CA CYS A 59 16.72 -6.85 6.18
C CYS A 59 16.20 -7.89 7.19
N ALA A 60 14.89 -8.04 7.35
CA ALA A 60 14.21 -8.98 8.28
C ALA A 60 14.59 -8.86 9.77
N LEU A 61 15.41 -7.89 10.17
CA LEU A 61 15.78 -7.65 11.57
C LEU A 61 14.56 -7.39 12.47
N CYS A 62 13.59 -6.64 11.96
CA CYS A 62 12.36 -6.35 12.67
C CYS A 62 11.51 -7.61 12.93
N VAL A 63 11.56 -8.62 12.04
CA VAL A 63 10.87 -9.90 12.21
C VAL A 63 11.51 -10.71 13.33
N ALA A 64 12.85 -10.77 13.36
CA ALA A 64 13.60 -11.53 14.36
C ALA A 64 13.40 -10.98 15.79
N VAL A 65 13.37 -9.66 15.96
CA VAL A 65 13.27 -9.01 17.28
C VAL A 65 11.83 -8.92 17.81
N CYS A 66 10.82 -9.18 16.98
CA CYS A 66 9.43 -9.01 17.39
C CYS A 66 9.01 -10.11 18.38
N PRO A 67 8.67 -9.78 19.65
CA PRO A 67 8.29 -10.80 20.65
C PRO A 67 6.96 -11.50 20.30
N ARG A 68 6.12 -10.84 19.50
CA ARG A 68 4.83 -11.38 19.05
C ARG A 68 4.89 -12.02 17.66
N LYS A 69 6.03 -11.91 16.95
CA LYS A 69 6.23 -12.43 15.58
C LYS A 69 5.09 -12.09 14.62
N ILE A 70 4.64 -10.83 14.66
CA ILE A 70 3.52 -10.33 13.83
C ILE A 70 3.96 -9.68 12.52
N ILE A 71 5.26 -9.46 12.33
CA ILE A 71 5.80 -8.77 11.16
C ILE A 71 6.13 -9.82 10.10
N THR A 72 5.64 -9.60 8.89
CA THR A 72 5.90 -10.44 7.73
C THR A 72 6.57 -9.63 6.63
N ILE A 73 7.27 -10.31 5.73
CA ILE A 73 7.82 -9.69 4.52
C ILE A 73 6.77 -9.86 3.43
N SER A 74 6.39 -8.76 2.77
CA SER A 74 5.40 -8.82 1.70
C SER A 74 6.03 -9.29 0.38
N ASP A 75 5.27 -9.98 -0.46
CA ASP A 75 5.73 -10.37 -1.81
C ASP A 75 5.79 -9.21 -2.81
N ARG A 76 5.30 -8.02 -2.43
CA ARG A 76 5.34 -6.83 -3.29
C ARG A 76 6.74 -6.23 -3.32
N LEU A 77 7.09 -5.59 -4.42
CA LEU A 77 8.33 -4.83 -4.56
C LEU A 77 8.05 -3.33 -4.36
N ASN A 78 8.95 -2.64 -3.66
CA ASN A 78 8.96 -1.19 -3.59
C ASN A 78 9.79 -0.58 -4.73
N ASP A 79 9.86 0.76 -4.78
CA ASP A 79 10.63 1.50 -5.80
C ASP A 79 12.14 1.20 -5.78
N LEU A 80 12.65 0.64 -4.68
CA LEU A 80 14.04 0.23 -4.50
C LEU A 80 14.29 -1.24 -4.93
N GLY A 81 13.24 -1.97 -5.32
CA GLY A 81 13.34 -3.39 -5.68
C GLY A 81 13.42 -4.34 -4.48
N TYR A 82 13.02 -3.90 -3.30
CA TYR A 82 12.97 -4.69 -2.07
C TYR A 82 11.54 -5.08 -1.69
N HIS A 83 11.42 -6.18 -0.95
CA HIS A 83 10.18 -6.70 -0.37
C HIS A 83 9.90 -6.08 1.01
N PRO A 84 9.12 -5.01 1.14
CA PRO A 84 9.02 -4.31 2.40
C PRO A 84 8.37 -5.17 3.49
N ALA A 85 8.77 -4.91 4.73
CA ALA A 85 8.13 -5.49 5.90
C ALA A 85 6.73 -4.87 6.09
N THR A 86 5.75 -5.70 6.40
CA THR A 86 4.35 -5.31 6.61
C THR A 86 3.76 -6.06 7.80
N VAL A 87 2.59 -5.60 8.25
CA VAL A 87 1.81 -6.22 9.33
C VAL A 87 0.34 -6.18 8.91
N SER A 88 -0.31 -7.34 8.94
CA SER A 88 -1.74 -7.50 8.65
C SER A 88 -2.61 -6.74 9.64
N ASP A 89 -3.78 -6.25 9.21
CA ASP A 89 -4.68 -5.48 10.09
C ASP A 89 -5.16 -6.30 11.31
N GLU A 90 -5.29 -7.63 11.19
CA GLU A 90 -5.58 -8.53 12.31
C GLU A 90 -4.46 -8.60 13.36
N ASP A 91 -3.22 -8.47 12.91
CA ASP A 91 -2.03 -8.58 13.74
C ASP A 91 -1.65 -7.23 14.38
N GLN A 92 -2.11 -6.12 13.79
CA GLN A 92 -2.04 -4.79 14.41
C GLN A 92 -2.69 -4.77 15.80
N ALA A 93 -3.79 -5.52 15.99
CA ALA A 93 -4.46 -5.64 17.28
C ALA A 93 -3.61 -6.38 18.33
N LYS A 94 -2.70 -7.27 17.90
CA LYS A 94 -1.79 -8.04 18.77
C LYS A 94 -0.52 -7.27 19.13
N CYS A 95 -0.28 -6.13 18.50
CA CYS A 95 0.90 -5.29 18.74
C CYS A 95 0.81 -4.61 20.12
N THR A 96 1.86 -4.73 20.93
CA THR A 96 1.98 -4.07 22.25
C THR A 96 2.65 -2.69 22.18
N SER A 97 2.93 -2.22 20.96
CA SER A 97 3.62 -0.96 20.68
C SER A 97 4.97 -0.81 21.42
N CYS A 98 5.70 -1.91 21.65
CA CYS A 98 6.96 -1.94 22.41
C CYS A 98 8.13 -1.20 21.75
N ALA A 99 7.98 -0.74 20.51
CA ALA A 99 8.97 -0.01 19.72
C ALA A 99 10.31 -0.73 19.46
N LEU A 100 10.44 -2.01 19.78
CA LEU A 100 11.65 -2.80 19.50
C LEU A 100 11.98 -2.86 18.01
N CYS A 101 10.96 -3.04 17.16
CA CYS A 101 11.13 -3.03 15.71
C CYS A 101 11.69 -1.70 15.19
N ALA A 102 11.20 -0.57 15.71
CA ALA A 102 11.68 0.76 15.34
C ALA A 102 13.13 1.01 15.82
N ARG A 103 13.49 0.55 17.03
CA ARG A 103 14.86 0.70 17.58
C ARG A 103 15.91 -0.13 16.85
N MET A 104 15.53 -1.32 16.36
CA MET A 104 16.46 -2.20 15.64
C MET A 104 16.57 -1.84 14.15
N CYS A 105 15.66 -1.01 13.64
CA CYS A 105 15.68 -0.64 12.23
C CYS A 105 16.83 0.34 11.94
N PRO A 106 17.82 -0.03 11.10
CA PRO A 106 18.95 0.86 10.80
C PRO A 106 18.53 2.09 9.98
N ASP A 107 17.46 1.97 9.20
CA ASP A 107 16.92 3.02 8.33
C ASP A 107 15.74 3.78 8.97
N ALA A 108 15.38 3.46 10.23
CA ALA A 108 14.29 4.10 10.98
C ALA A 108 12.94 4.20 10.21
N VAL A 109 12.57 3.19 9.44
CA VAL A 109 11.39 3.22 8.53
C VAL A 109 10.06 2.87 9.21
N ILE A 110 10.06 2.68 10.52
CA ILE A 110 8.94 2.12 11.28
C ILE A 110 8.46 3.15 12.29
N GLU A 111 7.20 3.52 12.19
CA GLU A 111 6.50 4.35 13.18
C GLU A 111 5.65 3.47 14.10
N VAL A 112 5.69 3.78 15.39
CA VAL A 112 4.94 3.06 16.42
C VAL A 112 4.09 4.06 17.20
N TYR A 113 2.82 3.76 17.32
CA TYR A 113 1.80 4.57 17.97
C TYR A 113 1.35 3.89 19.27
N ARG A 114 1.13 4.67 20.34
CA ARG A 114 0.68 4.20 21.66
C ARG A 114 -0.58 4.92 22.09
#